data_AF-A0A952DE89-F1
#
_entry.id   AF-A0A952DE89-F1
#
_cell.length_a   1.000
_cell.length_b   1.000
_cell.length_c   1.000
_cell.angle_alpha   90.00
_cell.angle_beta   90.00
_cell.angle_gamma   90.00
#
_symmetry.space_group_name_H-M   'P 1'
#
loop_
_entity.id
_entity.type
_entity.pdbx_description
1 polymer ?
#
loop_
_entity_poly.entity_id
_entity_poly.type
_entity_poly.pdbx_seq_one_letter_code
_entity_poly.pdbx_strand_id
1 'polypeptide(L)'
;GGGLTIATLLYIREHQLPQPLAAFCLSPWLDLGATSPEIDAYQQHDPFIDKKSIEIWGKQYAGDDLKNPLASPLYAQLHDLAPMLVQVGTSEILLFENRTFYEKAKAEHIDFTYHEYPNMIHVFQTFAGFLPQADKAIKEIGTFILNRSARYQASNKEET
;
A
#
# COMPACT_ATOMS: atom_id res chain seq x y z
N GLY A 1 -4.56 -7.83 -0.71
CA GLY A 1 -5.47 -6.67 -0.65
C GLY A 1 -4.79 -5.44 -1.22
N GLY A 2 -3.99 -4.73 -0.41
CA GLY A 2 -3.36 -3.47 -0.86
C GLY A 2 -2.42 -3.60 -2.07
N GLY A 3 -1.63 -4.68 -2.18
CA GLY A 3 -0.86 -4.95 -3.40
C GLY A 3 -1.73 -5.05 -4.65
N LEU A 4 -2.87 -5.75 -4.57
CA LEU A 4 -3.85 -5.82 -5.65
C LEU A 4 -4.49 -4.47 -5.98
N THR A 5 -4.73 -3.61 -4.97
CA THR A 5 -5.21 -2.24 -5.21
C THR A 5 -4.23 -1.48 -6.10
N ILE A 6 -2.93 -1.53 -5.79
CA ILE A 6 -1.90 -0.86 -6.58
C ILE A 6 -1.78 -1.49 -7.98
N ALA A 7 -1.77 -2.83 -8.06
CA ALA A 7 -1.79 -3.54 -9.34
C ALA A 7 -3.00 -3.15 -10.22
N THR A 8 -4.15 -2.91 -9.60
CA THR A 8 -5.36 -2.45 -10.30
C THR A 8 -5.16 -1.04 -10.87
N LEU A 9 -4.54 -0.12 -10.12
CA LEU A 9 -4.22 1.22 -10.63
C LEU A 9 -3.26 1.16 -11.82
N LEU A 10 -2.22 0.31 -11.72
CA LEU A 10 -1.27 0.06 -12.79
C LEU A 10 -1.97 -0.48 -14.04
N TYR A 11 -2.84 -1.48 -13.88
CA TYR A 11 -3.61 -2.07 -14.96
C TYR A 11 -4.53 -1.04 -15.64
N ILE A 12 -5.27 -0.24 -14.85
CA ILE A 12 -6.14 0.83 -15.36
C ILE A 12 -5.34 1.84 -16.19
N ARG A 13 -4.17 2.25 -15.71
CA ARG A 13 -3.27 3.16 -16.42
C ARG A 13 -2.80 2.56 -17.75
N GLU A 14 -2.33 1.32 -17.74
CA GLU A 14 -1.85 0.63 -18.95
C GLU A 14 -2.93 0.47 -20.02
N HIS A 15 -4.19 0.35 -19.60
CA HIS A 15 -5.35 0.25 -20.47
C HIS A 15 -6.02 1.59 -20.78
N GLN A 16 -5.39 2.72 -20.39
CA GLN A 16 -5.88 4.08 -20.64
C GLN A 16 -7.31 4.30 -20.12
N LEU A 17 -7.67 3.60 -19.04
CA LEU A 17 -8.93 3.78 -18.36
C LEU A 17 -8.82 4.93 -17.34
N PRO A 18 -9.93 5.63 -17.02
CA PRO A 18 -9.91 6.68 -16.01
C PRO A 18 -9.44 6.14 -14.65
N GLN A 19 -8.44 6.81 -14.06
CA GLN A 19 -8.00 6.52 -12.69
C GLN A 19 -9.14 6.83 -11.70
N PRO A 20 -9.24 6.08 -10.58
CA PRO A 20 -10.16 6.45 -9.51
C PRO A 20 -9.74 7.76 -8.85
N LEU A 21 -10.67 8.39 -8.12
CA LEU A 21 -10.40 9.64 -7.37
C LEU A 21 -9.24 9.48 -6.37
N ALA A 22 -9.16 8.31 -5.74
CA ALA A 22 -8.12 7.97 -4.77
C ALA A 22 -8.10 6.46 -4.50
N ALA A 23 -7.01 5.97 -3.91
CA ALA A 23 -6.89 4.62 -3.39
C ALA A 23 -6.37 4.63 -1.94
N PHE A 24 -6.63 3.57 -1.19
CA PHE A 24 -5.94 3.35 0.08
C PHE A 24 -5.52 1.88 0.22
N CYS A 25 -4.39 1.66 0.89
CA CYS A 25 -3.84 0.34 1.14
C CYS A 25 -3.48 0.19 2.62
N LEU A 26 -3.89 -0.93 3.20
CA LEU A 26 -3.57 -1.31 4.58
C LEU A 26 -2.54 -2.43 4.51
N SER A 27 -1.37 -2.20 5.09
CA SER A 27 -0.26 -3.14 5.14
C SER A 27 -0.04 -3.89 3.81
N PRO A 28 0.13 -3.19 2.68
CA PRO A 28 0.19 -3.86 1.39
C PRO A 28 1.47 -4.70 1.29
N TRP A 29 1.32 -5.90 0.75
CA TRP A 29 2.42 -6.75 0.32
C TRP A 29 2.79 -6.37 -1.13
N LEU A 30 4.05 -5.99 -1.36
CA LEU A 30 4.51 -5.32 -2.58
C LEU A 30 5.63 -6.09 -3.31
N ASP A 31 6.28 -7.02 -2.63
CA ASP A 31 7.37 -7.87 -3.10
C ASP A 31 7.14 -9.31 -2.66
N LEU A 32 6.63 -10.11 -3.59
CA LEU A 32 6.41 -11.55 -3.41
C LEU A 32 7.72 -12.33 -3.20
N GLY A 33 8.86 -11.73 -3.54
CA GLY A 33 10.18 -12.35 -3.43
C GLY A 33 10.84 -12.22 -2.06
N ALA A 34 10.23 -11.49 -1.10
CA ALA A 34 10.80 -11.29 0.24
C ALA A 34 12.26 -10.77 0.20
N THR A 35 12.55 -9.81 -0.68
CA THR A 35 13.92 -9.40 -1.04
C THR A 35 14.50 -8.28 -0.19
N SER A 36 13.72 -7.69 0.72
CA SER A 36 14.22 -6.67 1.65
C SER A 36 15.41 -7.22 2.46
N PRO A 37 16.56 -6.53 2.49
CA PRO A 37 17.72 -6.98 3.25
C PRO A 37 17.47 -6.99 4.77
N GLU A 38 16.49 -6.23 5.25
CA GLU A 38 16.11 -6.14 6.66
C GLU A 38 15.24 -7.32 7.12
N ILE A 39 14.66 -8.08 6.18
CA ILE A 39 13.59 -9.04 6.46
C ILE A 39 13.99 -10.11 7.50
N ASP A 40 15.21 -10.66 7.38
CA ASP A 40 15.68 -11.76 8.24
C ASP A 40 15.90 -11.30 9.68
N ALA A 41 16.45 -10.10 9.86
CA ALA A 41 16.69 -9.50 11.17
C ALA A 41 15.38 -9.01 11.81
N TYR A 42 14.41 -8.61 10.99
CA TYR A 42 13.18 -7.98 11.46
C TYR A 42 12.04 -8.95 11.74
N GLN A 43 12.00 -10.13 11.10
CA GLN A 43 10.89 -11.08 11.19
C GLN A 43 10.43 -11.40 12.62
N GLN A 44 11.34 -11.39 13.60
CA GLN A 44 11.02 -11.65 15.01
C GLN A 44 10.07 -10.60 15.64
N HIS A 45 9.89 -9.44 15.01
CA HIS A 45 8.99 -8.38 15.47
C HIS A 45 7.56 -8.53 14.92
N ASP A 46 7.34 -9.37 13.91
CA ASP A 46 6.03 -9.62 13.33
C ASP A 46 5.42 -10.90 13.95
N PRO A 47 4.33 -10.78 14.73
CA PRO A 47 3.71 -11.94 15.37
C PRO A 47 2.76 -12.71 14.44
N PHE A 48 2.48 -12.24 13.23
CA PHE A 48 1.49 -12.83 12.31
C PHE A 48 2.09 -13.36 11.02
N ILE A 49 3.09 -12.68 10.47
CA ILE A 49 3.67 -13.02 9.16
C ILE A 49 5.14 -13.36 9.32
N ASP A 50 5.54 -14.48 8.73
CA ASP A 50 6.93 -14.90 8.62
C ASP A 50 7.39 -14.97 7.16
N LYS A 51 8.70 -14.87 6.95
CA LYS A 51 9.34 -14.88 5.63
C LYS A 51 8.99 -16.15 4.83
N LYS A 52 8.97 -17.31 5.47
CA LYS A 52 8.71 -18.58 4.80
C LYS A 52 7.28 -18.62 4.26
N SER A 53 6.32 -18.10 5.01
CA SER A 53 4.93 -17.94 4.58
C SER A 53 4.83 -17.02 3.35
N ILE A 54 5.54 -15.89 3.35
CA ILE A 54 5.63 -14.98 2.19
C ILE A 54 6.17 -15.71 0.96
N GLU A 55 7.28 -16.43 1.08
CA GLU A 55 7.90 -17.16 -0.04
C GLU A 55 6.99 -18.26 -0.62
N ILE A 56 6.27 -18.99 0.25
CA ILE A 56 5.32 -20.03 -0.16
C ILE A 56 4.14 -19.41 -0.91
N TRP A 57 3.49 -18.41 -0.30
CA TRP A 57 2.31 -17.77 -0.89
C TRP A 57 2.66 -17.00 -2.16
N GLY A 58 3.85 -16.40 -2.22
CA GLY A 58 4.32 -15.66 -3.39
C GLY A 58 4.45 -16.58 -4.61
N LYS A 59 5.07 -17.74 -4.42
CA LYS A 59 5.17 -18.78 -5.47
C LYS A 59 3.82 -19.37 -5.84
N GLN A 60 2.92 -19.57 -4.88
CA GLN A 60 1.57 -20.06 -5.17
C GLN A 60 0.76 -19.05 -5.99
N TYR A 61 0.97 -17.75 -5.76
CA TYR A 61 0.24 -16.69 -6.43
C TYR A 61 0.79 -16.34 -7.82
N ALA A 62 2.12 -16.18 -7.95
CA ALA A 62 2.76 -15.67 -9.16
C ALA A 62 3.64 -16.71 -9.91
N GLY A 63 3.75 -17.94 -9.41
CA GLY A 63 4.65 -18.94 -9.96
C GLY A 63 6.11 -18.52 -9.81
N ASP A 64 6.88 -18.60 -10.90
CA ASP A 64 8.30 -18.26 -10.92
C ASP A 64 8.58 -16.77 -11.15
N ASP A 65 7.61 -16.01 -11.69
CA ASP A 65 7.75 -14.58 -11.96
C ASP A 65 7.34 -13.73 -10.75
N LEU A 66 8.10 -13.87 -9.66
CA LEU A 66 7.87 -13.13 -8.41
C LEU A 66 8.13 -11.62 -8.56
N LYS A 67 8.68 -11.15 -9.68
CA LYS A 67 8.96 -9.74 -9.94
C LYS A 67 7.99 -9.11 -10.94
N ASN A 68 6.97 -9.84 -11.37
CA ASN A 68 5.91 -9.30 -12.21
C ASN A 68 5.32 -8.03 -11.55
N PRO A 69 5.35 -6.85 -12.20
CA PRO A 69 4.84 -5.61 -11.61
C PRO A 69 3.37 -5.62 -11.18
N LEU A 70 2.53 -6.48 -11.79
CA LEU A 70 1.13 -6.63 -11.41
C LEU A 70 0.91 -7.62 -10.24
N ALA A 71 1.95 -8.37 -9.86
CA ALA A 71 1.94 -9.27 -8.71
C ALA A 71 2.77 -8.72 -7.54
N SER A 72 3.91 -8.09 -7.85
CA SER A 72 4.83 -7.38 -6.96
C SER A 72 4.96 -5.91 -7.40
N PRO A 73 4.02 -5.04 -7.00
CA PRO A 73 4.03 -3.62 -7.39
C PRO A 73 5.32 -2.86 -7.03
N LEU A 74 6.14 -3.36 -6.10
CA LEU A 74 7.45 -2.76 -5.80
C LEU A 74 8.32 -2.56 -7.06
N TYR A 75 8.20 -3.45 -8.05
CA TYR A 75 8.96 -3.41 -9.30
C TYR A 75 8.31 -2.55 -10.40
N ALA A 76 7.09 -2.03 -10.20
CA ALA A 76 6.37 -1.26 -11.21
C ALA A 76 6.90 0.16 -11.41
N GLN A 77 6.74 0.75 -12.59
CA GLN A 77 6.93 2.20 -12.79
C GLN A 77 5.75 2.97 -12.17
N LEU A 78 6.04 4.03 -11.42
CA LEU A 78 5.03 4.79 -10.68
C LEU A 78 4.83 6.16 -11.34
N HIS A 79 3.94 6.26 -12.31
CA HIS A 79 3.52 7.53 -12.92
C HIS A 79 2.05 7.43 -13.30
N ASP A 80 1.37 8.58 -13.39
CA ASP A 80 -0.04 8.69 -13.80
C ASP A 80 -0.99 7.80 -12.99
N LEU A 81 -0.70 7.65 -11.69
CA LEU A 81 -1.52 6.89 -10.75
C LEU A 81 -2.39 7.82 -9.91
N ALA A 82 -3.57 7.33 -9.52
CA ALA A 82 -4.42 8.00 -8.55
C ALA A 82 -3.67 8.31 -7.24
N PRO A 83 -4.00 9.41 -6.56
CA PRO A 83 -3.48 9.67 -5.22
C PRO A 83 -3.78 8.51 -4.27
N MET A 84 -2.82 8.16 -3.42
CA MET A 84 -2.98 7.01 -2.54
C MET A 84 -2.57 7.26 -1.10
N LEU A 85 -3.29 6.62 -0.18
CA LEU A 85 -2.97 6.54 1.24
C LEU A 85 -2.46 5.13 1.55
N VAL A 86 -1.29 5.01 2.15
CA VAL A 86 -0.76 3.74 2.65
C VAL A 86 -0.55 3.83 4.15
N GLN A 87 -1.07 2.84 4.87
CA GLN A 87 -0.89 2.70 6.32
C GLN A 87 -0.21 1.36 6.61
N VAL A 88 0.83 1.38 7.43
CA VAL A 88 1.57 0.18 7.85
C VAL A 88 1.94 0.28 9.32
N GLY A 89 1.91 -0.84 10.02
CA GLY A 89 2.40 -0.97 11.38
C GLY A 89 3.91 -1.18 11.41
N THR A 90 4.59 -0.65 12.43
CA THR A 90 6.04 -0.85 12.56
C THR A 90 6.41 -2.25 13.05
N SER A 91 5.48 -3.04 13.57
CA SER A 91 5.71 -4.44 13.96
C SER A 91 5.27 -5.39 12.85
N GLU A 92 5.72 -5.09 11.63
CA GLU A 92 5.43 -5.86 10.41
C GLU A 92 6.71 -6.18 9.65
N ILE A 93 6.79 -7.40 9.13
CA ILE A 93 7.87 -7.82 8.23
C ILE A 93 7.79 -7.09 6.87
N LEU A 94 6.59 -6.62 6.49
CA LEU A 94 6.30 -5.87 5.26
C LEU A 94 6.68 -4.37 5.34
N LEU A 95 7.18 -3.90 6.49
CA LEU A 95 7.47 -2.47 6.71
C LEU A 95 8.49 -1.91 5.71
N PHE A 96 9.56 -2.65 5.43
CA PHE A 96 10.69 -2.13 4.64
C PHE A 96 10.40 -2.08 3.14
N GLU A 97 9.63 -3.03 2.60
CA GLU A 97 9.14 -2.92 1.22
C GLU A 97 8.20 -1.72 1.06
N ASN A 98 7.39 -1.41 2.08
CA ASN A 98 6.50 -0.26 2.10
C ASN A 98 7.26 1.07 2.15
N ARG A 99 8.32 1.15 2.99
CA ARG A 99 9.25 2.30 3.00
C ARG A 99 9.93 2.49 1.65
N THR A 100 10.42 1.40 1.06
CA THR A 100 11.06 1.43 -0.26
C THR A 100 10.10 1.93 -1.33
N PHE A 101 8.85 1.46 -1.31
CA PHE A 101 7.81 1.90 -2.21
C PHE A 101 7.45 3.37 -2.01
N TYR A 102 7.39 3.84 -0.76
CA TYR A 102 7.15 5.25 -0.44
C TYR A 102 8.23 6.16 -1.02
N GLU A 103 9.51 5.84 -0.84
CA GLU A 103 10.61 6.63 -1.41
C GLU A 103 10.56 6.65 -2.93
N LYS A 104 10.21 5.53 -3.57
CA LYS A 104 10.00 5.45 -5.02
C LYS A 104 8.83 6.34 -5.47
N ALA A 105 7.69 6.26 -4.80
CA ALA A 105 6.51 7.07 -5.11
C ALA A 105 6.81 8.57 -4.98
N LYS A 106 7.58 8.96 -3.96
CA LYS A 106 8.02 10.33 -3.73
C LYS A 106 8.98 10.82 -4.82
N ALA A 107 9.94 9.98 -5.25
CA ALA A 107 10.88 10.31 -6.32
C ALA A 107 10.16 10.55 -7.66
N GLU A 108 9.08 9.81 -7.91
CA GLU A 108 8.24 9.95 -9.11
C GLU A 108 7.09 10.96 -8.95
N HIS A 109 7.10 11.75 -7.87
CA HIS A 109 6.09 12.79 -7.60
C HIS A 109 4.63 12.29 -7.56
N ILE A 110 4.41 11.03 -7.19
CA ILE A 110 3.08 10.50 -6.91
C ILE A 110 2.54 11.17 -5.65
N ASP A 111 1.26 11.57 -5.69
CA ASP A 111 0.56 12.07 -4.51
C ASP A 111 0.29 10.91 -3.52
N PHE A 112 1.27 10.68 -2.66
CA PHE A 112 1.36 9.52 -1.80
C PHE A 112 1.40 9.94 -0.33
N THR A 113 0.32 9.63 0.39
CA THR A 113 0.23 9.83 1.84
C THR A 113 0.62 8.53 2.53
N TYR A 114 1.67 8.57 3.36
CA TYR A 114 2.22 7.38 4.00
C TYR A 114 2.23 7.54 5.53
N HIS A 115 1.56 6.64 6.24
CA HIS A 115 1.51 6.66 7.70
C HIS A 115 2.05 5.35 8.28
N GLU A 116 3.12 5.47 9.06
CA GLU A 116 3.62 4.39 9.91
C GLU A 116 3.02 4.49 11.31
N TYR A 117 2.56 3.36 11.82
CA TYR A 117 1.94 3.25 13.13
C TYR A 117 2.85 2.52 14.11
N PRO A 118 3.43 3.22 15.10
CA PRO A 118 4.36 2.62 16.06
C PRO A 118 3.75 1.44 16.82
N ASN A 119 4.50 0.35 16.88
CA ASN A 119 4.19 -0.92 17.55
C ASN A 119 2.92 -1.62 17.04
N MET A 120 2.36 -1.21 15.91
CA MET A 120 1.20 -1.87 15.32
C MET A 120 1.61 -3.05 14.46
N ILE A 121 0.78 -4.08 14.53
CA ILE A 121 0.88 -5.34 13.79
C ILE A 121 0.22 -5.25 12.42
N HIS A 122 0.39 -6.30 11.61
CA HIS A 122 -0.24 -6.42 10.31
C HIS A 122 -1.74 -6.19 10.34
N VAL A 123 -2.21 -5.23 9.53
CA VAL A 123 -3.63 -4.89 9.36
C VAL A 123 -4.31 -4.56 10.70
N PHE A 124 -3.62 -3.86 11.61
CA PHE A 124 -4.15 -3.46 12.92
C PHE A 124 -5.48 -2.68 12.86
N GLN A 125 -5.85 -2.12 11.70
CA GLN A 125 -7.11 -1.43 11.47
C GLN A 125 -8.34 -2.31 11.74
N THR A 126 -8.22 -3.65 11.68
CA THR A 126 -9.33 -4.57 12.02
C THR A 126 -9.73 -4.51 13.49
N PHE A 127 -8.90 -3.92 14.36
CA PHE A 127 -9.19 -3.72 15.77
C PHE A 127 -9.91 -2.38 16.06
N ALA A 128 -10.49 -1.73 15.06
CA ALA A 128 -11.35 -0.56 15.25
C ALA A 128 -12.49 -0.86 16.24
N GLY A 129 -12.79 0.09 17.11
CA GLY A 129 -13.69 -0.03 18.27
C GLY A 129 -13.03 -0.60 19.52
N PHE A 130 -11.82 -1.18 19.41
CA PHE A 130 -11.08 -1.75 20.52
C PHE A 130 -9.73 -1.07 20.75
N LEU A 131 -9.10 -0.57 19.68
CA LEU A 131 -7.78 0.05 19.71
C LEU A 131 -7.85 1.49 19.20
N PRO A 132 -7.47 2.51 20.00
CA PRO A 132 -7.51 3.91 19.57
C PRO A 132 -6.70 4.21 18.30
N GLN A 133 -5.58 3.51 18.11
CA GLN A 133 -4.74 3.60 16.91
C GLN A 133 -5.50 3.12 15.67
N ALA A 134 -6.26 2.02 15.78
CA ALA A 134 -7.08 1.50 14.69
C ALA A 134 -8.23 2.46 14.35
N ASP A 135 -8.91 3.02 15.36
CA ASP A 135 -9.95 4.03 15.15
C ASP A 135 -9.41 5.27 14.44
N LYS A 136 -8.24 5.74 14.86
CA LYS A 136 -7.53 6.84 14.21
C LYS A 136 -7.22 6.50 12.75
N ALA A 137 -6.68 5.32 12.49
CA ALA A 137 -6.32 4.86 11.15
C ALA A 137 -7.54 4.81 10.21
N ILE A 138 -8.66 4.26 10.67
CA ILE A 138 -9.92 4.25 9.92
C ILE A 138 -10.43 5.68 9.66
N LYS A 139 -10.37 6.55 10.66
CA LYS A 139 -10.78 7.96 10.51
C LYS A 139 -9.93 8.71 9.49
N GLU A 140 -8.62 8.48 9.48
CA GLU A 140 -7.70 9.06 8.50
C GLU A 140 -8.03 8.63 7.07
N ILE A 141 -8.40 7.36 6.84
CA ILE A 141 -8.88 6.88 5.54
C ILE A 141 -10.12 7.66 5.11
N GLY A 142 -11.11 7.80 6.01
CA GLY A 142 -12.32 8.57 5.75
C GLY A 142 -12.03 10.02 5.40
N THR A 143 -11.18 10.69 6.17
CA THR A 143 -10.75 12.07 5.90
C THR A 143 -10.02 12.19 4.57
N PHE A 144 -9.12 11.25 4.23
CA PHE A 144 -8.40 11.24 2.97
C PHE A 144 -9.37 11.18 1.78
N ILE A 145 -10.34 10.25 1.80
CA ILE A 145 -11.33 10.10 0.73
C ILE A 145 -12.21 11.35 0.60
N LEU A 146 -12.73 11.89 1.72
CA LEU A 146 -13.58 13.08 1.70
C LEU A 146 -12.85 14.31 1.14
N ASN A 147 -11.59 14.51 1.51
CA ASN A 147 -10.77 15.61 0.99
C ASN A 147 -10.54 15.49 -0.51
N ARG A 148 -10.35 14.28 -1.04
CA ARG A 148 -10.20 14.02 -2.48
C ARG A 148 -11.47 14.34 -3.24
N SER A 149 -12.61 13.88 -2.74
CA SER A 149 -13.92 14.17 -3.32
C SER A 149 -14.23 15.67 -3.35
N ALA A 150 -13.92 16.40 -2.28
CA ALA A 150 -14.15 17.84 -2.21
C ALA A 150 -13.30 18.63 -3.24
N ARG A 151 -12.02 18.27 -3.40
CA ARG A 151 -11.13 18.89 -4.40
C ARG A 151 -11.59 18.63 -5.84
N TYR A 152 -12.06 17.41 -6.11
CA TYR A 152 -12.62 17.06 -7.42
C TYR A 152 -13.90 17.86 -7.74
N GLN A 153 -14.78 18.05 -6.75
CA GLN A 153 -15.98 18.87 -6.94
C GLN A 153 -15.66 20.36 -7.15
N ALA A 154 -14.61 20.88 -6.50
CA ALA A 154 -14.20 22.28 -6.66
C ALA A 154 -13.64 22.54 -8.07
N SER A 155 -12.73 21.67 -8.56
CA SER A 155 -12.15 21.79 -9.90
C SER A 155 -13.19 21.75 -11.01
N ASN A 156 -14.19 20.86 -10.93
CA ASN A 156 -15.24 20.77 -11.93
C ASN A 156 -16.24 21.94 -11.93
N LYS A 157 -16.29 22.76 -10.86
CA LYS A 157 -17.14 23.96 -10.81
C LYS A 157 -16.47 25.19 -11.43
N GLU A 158 -15.15 25.20 -11.56
CA GLU A 158 -14.41 26.30 -12.18
C GLU A 158 -14.42 26.20 -13.73
N GLU A 159 -14.77 25.03 -14.28
CA GLU A 159 -14.85 24.77 -15.72
C GLU A 159 -16.27 24.98 -16.33
N THR A 160 -17.28 25.30 -15.51
CA THR A 160 -18.67 25.56 -15.93
C THR A 160 -19.08 27.01 -15.74
#